data_AF-A0A7C3A8T7-F1
#
_entry.id   AF-A0A7C3A8T7-F1
#
_cell.length_a   1.000
_cell.length_b   1.000
_cell.length_c   1.000
_cell.angle_alpha   90.00
_cell.angle_beta   90.00
_cell.angle_gamma   90.00
#
_symmetry.space_group_name_H-M   'P 1'
#
loop_
_entity.id
_entity.type
_entity.pdbx_description
1 polymer ?
#
loop_
_entity_poly.entity_id
_entity_poly.type
_entity_poly.pdbx_seq_one_letter_code
_entity_poly.pdbx_strand_id
1 'polypeptide(L)'
;MEVEQVMDQYRKLISDLDSRCAELRAKYKPTFPCGVECCLCCLNTSTLFISAVEALYLREGVEKLPKEIQNAIFEQARRASRRLLEMGHPAEELTRKEAIGLLRGRSEGICPFLIGGVCTCYEHRPIICRSWGYPMNTGDEVVLCEKIFSKEEIDRADSIDYSYYWGEAQRLSRLLGFERSYPMCYMVLKLCYLPLRRAVKLSR
;
A
#
# COMPACT_ATOMS: atom_id res chain seq x y z
N MET A 1 11.28 6.86 21.03
CA MET A 1 11.92 5.84 20.18
C MET A 1 12.37 6.54 18.92
N GLU A 2 13.59 6.30 18.47
CA GLU A 2 14.12 6.95 17.27
C GLU A 2 13.37 6.47 16.02
N VAL A 3 13.20 7.33 15.02
CA VAL A 3 12.50 6.98 13.76
C VAL A 3 13.14 5.75 13.11
N GLU A 4 14.47 5.66 13.11
CA GLU A 4 15.21 4.53 12.55
C GLU A 4 14.84 3.21 13.22
N GLN A 5 14.67 3.20 14.55
CA GLN A 5 14.29 1.99 15.29
C GLN A 5 12.88 1.50 14.94
N VAL A 6 11.96 2.42 14.60
CA VAL A 6 10.63 2.05 14.09
C VAL A 6 10.77 1.45 12.70
N MET A 7 11.56 2.09 11.83
CA MET A 7 11.75 1.62 10.46
C MET A 7 12.43 0.25 10.43
N ASP A 8 13.39 -0.03 11.31
CA ASP A 8 13.99 -1.36 11.46
C ASP A 8 12.98 -2.43 11.85
N GLN A 9 12.08 -2.13 12.80
CA GLN A 9 10.98 -3.05 13.15
C GLN A 9 10.06 -3.29 11.95
N TYR A 10 9.76 -2.24 11.18
CA TYR A 10 8.93 -2.37 9.99
C TYR A 10 9.60 -3.18 8.88
N ARG A 11 10.91 -3.02 8.65
CA ARG A 11 11.66 -3.86 7.70
C ARG A 11 11.63 -5.33 8.08
N LYS A 12 11.73 -5.64 9.39
CA LYS A 12 11.61 -7.02 9.88
C LYS A 12 10.21 -7.58 9.63
N LEU A 13 9.17 -6.80 9.88
CA LEU A 13 7.78 -7.16 9.60
C LEU A 13 7.56 -7.45 8.10
N ILE A 14 8.14 -6.62 7.23
CA ILE A 14 8.07 -6.82 5.77
C ILE A 14 8.84 -8.07 5.34
N SER A 15 10.04 -8.31 5.89
CA SER A 15 10.83 -9.51 5.58
C SER A 15 10.10 -10.80 5.97
N ASP A 16 9.40 -10.79 7.10
CA ASP A 16 8.55 -11.89 7.55
C ASP A 16 7.40 -12.13 6.56
N LEU A 17 6.67 -11.08 6.19
CA LEU A 17 5.58 -11.15 5.21
C LEU A 17 6.07 -11.65 3.83
N ASP A 18 7.23 -11.17 3.35
CA ASP A 18 7.80 -11.62 2.08
C ASP A 18 8.16 -13.10 2.11
N SER A 19 8.65 -13.61 3.25
CA SER A 19 8.93 -15.04 3.44
C SER A 19 7.64 -15.86 3.36
N ARG A 20 6.57 -15.41 4.03
CA ARG A 20 5.26 -16.06 3.94
C ARG A 20 4.70 -16.04 2.51
N CYS A 21 4.80 -14.92 1.82
CA CYS A 21 4.41 -14.82 0.40
C CYS A 21 5.20 -15.79 -0.49
N ALA A 22 6.50 -15.98 -0.21
CA ALA A 22 7.35 -16.91 -0.96
C ALA A 22 6.93 -18.38 -0.72
N GLU A 23 6.61 -18.76 0.51
CA GLU A 23 6.07 -20.09 0.85
C GLU A 23 4.78 -20.38 0.08
N LEU A 24 3.82 -19.44 0.11
CA LEU A 24 2.54 -19.59 -0.59
C LEU A 24 2.73 -19.66 -2.11
N ARG A 25 3.66 -18.86 -2.65
CA ARG A 25 4.02 -18.92 -4.07
C ARG A 25 4.59 -20.29 -4.45
N ALA A 26 5.48 -20.85 -3.62
CA ALA A 26 6.07 -22.17 -3.87
C ALA A 26 5.04 -23.30 -3.77
N LYS A 27 4.13 -23.20 -2.80
CA LYS A 27 3.06 -24.18 -2.58
C LYS A 27 2.06 -24.20 -3.73
N TYR A 28 1.53 -23.03 -4.09
CA TYR A 28 0.39 -22.94 -5.00
C TYR A 28 0.75 -22.66 -6.45
N LYS A 29 1.99 -22.25 -6.75
CA LYS A 29 2.50 -22.02 -8.11
C LYS A 29 1.54 -21.20 -8.99
N PRO A 30 1.16 -19.99 -8.56
CA PRO A 30 0.16 -19.18 -9.25
C PRO A 30 0.55 -18.86 -10.69
N THR A 31 -0.41 -18.96 -11.61
CA THR A 31 -0.20 -18.76 -13.06
C THR A 31 0.12 -17.30 -13.45
N PHE A 32 -0.25 -16.33 -12.61
CA PHE A 32 -0.06 -14.90 -12.87
C PHE A 32 0.49 -14.15 -11.64
N PRO A 33 1.81 -14.19 -11.38
CA PRO A 33 2.41 -13.45 -10.29
C PRO A 33 2.26 -11.93 -10.48
N CYS A 34 1.93 -11.21 -9.40
CA CYS A 34 1.90 -9.74 -9.36
C CYS A 34 3.27 -9.14 -9.71
N GLY A 35 3.31 -8.12 -10.57
CA GLY A 35 4.55 -7.47 -11.01
C GLY A 35 4.52 -7.16 -12.49
N VAL A 36 5.46 -7.74 -13.25
CA VAL A 36 5.56 -7.53 -14.70
C VAL A 36 4.35 -8.10 -15.46
N GLU A 37 3.83 -9.24 -14.99
CA GLU A 37 2.80 -10.00 -15.71
C GLU A 37 1.38 -9.60 -15.34
N CYS A 38 1.18 -8.82 -14.27
CA CYS A 38 -0.13 -8.31 -13.86
C CYS A 38 -0.03 -6.99 -13.08
N CYS A 39 -0.79 -5.99 -13.54
CA CYS A 39 -0.97 -4.69 -12.88
C CYS A 39 -2.45 -4.33 -12.64
N LEU A 40 -3.37 -5.31 -12.74
CA LEU A 40 -4.81 -5.05 -12.71
C LEU A 40 -5.28 -4.37 -11.41
N CYS A 41 -4.76 -4.81 -10.26
CA CYS A 41 -5.08 -4.16 -8.99
C CYS A 41 -4.56 -2.71 -8.99
N CYS A 42 -3.35 -2.47 -9.50
CA CYS A 42 -2.73 -1.14 -9.56
C CYS A 42 -3.53 -0.13 -10.37
N LEU A 43 -4.44 -0.55 -11.26
CA LEU A 43 -5.33 0.37 -11.97
C LEU A 43 -6.37 1.04 -11.07
N ASN A 44 -6.54 0.58 -9.81
CA ASN A 44 -7.61 1.02 -8.93
C ASN A 44 -7.17 1.19 -7.46
N THR A 45 -5.88 1.36 -7.18
CA THR A 45 -5.34 1.35 -5.80
C THR A 45 -4.94 2.72 -5.26
N SER A 46 -5.15 3.82 -6.00
CA SER A 46 -4.75 5.16 -5.56
C SER A 46 -5.38 5.59 -4.23
N THR A 47 -6.58 5.08 -3.92
CA THR A 47 -7.32 5.39 -2.68
C THR A 47 -7.18 4.31 -1.60
N LEU A 48 -6.35 3.27 -1.80
CA LEU A 48 -6.09 2.29 -0.74
C LEU A 48 -5.47 2.98 0.46
N PHE A 49 -5.90 2.60 1.66
CA PHE A 49 -5.34 3.14 2.88
C PHE A 49 -3.97 2.55 3.14
N ILE A 50 -3.02 3.41 3.48
CA ILE A 50 -1.71 3.02 3.99
C ILE A 50 -1.41 3.77 5.28
N SER A 51 -0.65 3.12 6.15
CA SER A 51 -0.16 3.68 7.40
C SER A 51 1.03 4.63 7.15
N ALA A 52 1.42 5.39 8.18
CA ALA A 52 2.54 6.32 8.08
C ALA A 52 3.87 5.60 7.92
N VAL A 53 4.08 4.48 8.61
CA VAL A 53 5.30 3.67 8.50
C VAL A 53 5.44 3.06 7.09
N GLU A 54 4.33 2.63 6.48
CA GLU A 54 4.29 2.19 5.07
C GLU A 54 4.67 3.31 4.10
N ALA A 55 4.17 4.53 4.34
CA ALA A 55 4.46 5.68 3.50
C ALA A 55 5.92 6.15 3.64
N LEU A 56 6.52 6.05 4.84
CA LEU A 56 7.95 6.30 5.04
C LEU A 56 8.81 5.23 4.35
N TYR A 57 8.39 3.98 4.39
CA TYR A 57 9.08 2.92 3.67
C TYR A 57 8.98 3.11 2.14
N LEU A 58 7.82 3.51 1.63
CA LEU A 58 7.65 3.91 0.23
C LEU A 58 8.57 5.06 -0.16
N ARG A 59 8.71 6.07 0.71
CA ARG A 59 9.60 7.22 0.50
C ARG A 59 11.03 6.78 0.22
N GLU A 60 11.56 5.81 0.95
CA GLU A 60 12.91 5.28 0.71
C GLU A 60 13.07 4.68 -0.70
N GLY A 61 12.01 4.07 -1.21
CA GLY A 61 11.96 3.59 -2.59
C GLY A 61 11.92 4.74 -3.59
N VAL A 62 11.08 5.74 -3.33
CA VAL A 62 10.93 6.93 -4.20
C VAL A 62 12.22 7.75 -4.30
N GLU A 63 12.92 7.94 -3.19
CA GLU A 63 14.16 8.74 -3.15
C GLU A 63 15.29 8.13 -4.00
N LYS A 64 15.21 6.82 -4.31
CA LYS A 64 16.17 6.12 -5.18
C LYS A 64 15.83 6.22 -6.68
N LEU A 65 14.65 6.75 -7.04
CA LEU A 65 14.20 6.82 -8.43
C LEU A 65 14.71 8.07 -9.16
N PRO A 66 14.83 8.05 -10.50
CA PRO A 66 15.10 9.25 -11.31
C PRO A 66 14.09 10.36 -11.04
N LYS A 67 14.51 11.62 -11.18
CA LYS A 67 13.66 12.74 -10.76
C LYS A 67 12.38 12.84 -11.58
N GLU A 68 12.45 12.46 -12.84
CA GLU A 68 11.34 12.38 -13.77
C GLU A 68 10.26 11.40 -13.26
N ILE A 69 10.69 10.24 -12.77
CA ILE A 69 9.82 9.21 -12.20
C ILE A 69 9.22 9.68 -10.87
N GLN A 70 10.01 10.30 -10.00
CA GLN A 70 9.49 10.89 -8.76
C GLN A 70 8.40 11.91 -9.05
N ASN A 71 8.63 12.82 -10.01
CA ASN A 71 7.68 13.85 -10.40
C ASN A 71 6.39 13.23 -10.98
N ALA A 72 6.50 12.18 -11.78
CA ALA A 72 5.34 11.44 -12.29
C ALA A 72 4.51 10.81 -11.16
N ILE A 73 5.14 10.20 -10.15
CA ILE A 73 4.46 9.65 -8.97
C ILE A 73 3.68 10.74 -8.24
N PHE A 74 4.34 11.87 -7.96
CA PHE A 74 3.70 12.96 -7.22
C PHE A 74 2.57 13.63 -8.00
N GLU A 75 2.69 13.74 -9.32
CA GLU A 75 1.62 14.25 -10.18
C GLU A 75 0.41 13.31 -10.22
N GLN A 76 0.63 11.99 -10.34
CA GLN A 76 -0.46 11.02 -10.26
C GLN A 76 -1.18 11.07 -8.91
N ALA A 77 -0.42 11.11 -7.80
CA ALA A 77 -0.97 11.27 -6.45
C ALA A 77 -1.75 12.58 -6.30
N ARG A 78 -1.24 13.69 -6.84
CA ARG A 78 -1.92 15.00 -6.84
C ARG A 78 -3.24 14.97 -7.58
N ARG A 79 -3.30 14.35 -8.76
CA ARG A 79 -4.55 14.22 -9.54
C ARG A 79 -5.61 13.45 -8.76
N ALA A 80 -5.24 12.33 -8.16
CA ALA A 80 -6.13 11.52 -7.33
C ALA A 80 -6.64 12.29 -6.11
N SER A 81 -5.75 12.91 -5.33
CA SER A 81 -6.15 13.71 -4.16
C SER A 81 -7.02 14.92 -4.54
N ARG A 82 -6.70 15.61 -5.65
CA ARG A 82 -7.52 16.71 -6.16
C ARG A 82 -8.91 16.21 -6.55
N ARG A 83 -8.99 15.06 -7.23
CA ARG A 83 -10.27 14.51 -7.66
C ARG A 83 -11.16 14.11 -6.48
N LEU A 84 -10.57 13.56 -5.42
CA LEU A 84 -11.29 13.28 -4.17
C LEU A 84 -11.88 14.56 -3.55
N LEU A 85 -11.09 15.64 -3.48
CA LEU A 85 -11.56 16.94 -2.99
C LEU A 85 -12.70 17.52 -3.83
N GLU A 86 -12.57 17.47 -5.17
CA GLU A 86 -13.61 17.94 -6.10
C GLU A 86 -14.93 17.13 -5.97
N MET A 87 -14.84 15.88 -5.54
CA MET A 87 -16.00 15.02 -5.26
C MET A 87 -16.58 15.24 -3.85
N GLY A 88 -16.05 16.17 -3.05
CA GLY A 88 -16.49 16.40 -1.68
C GLY A 88 -16.00 15.36 -0.68
N HIS A 89 -14.91 14.66 -0.99
CA HIS A 89 -14.33 13.60 -0.16
C HIS A 89 -12.89 13.95 0.25
N PRO A 90 -12.67 14.92 1.14
CA PRO A 90 -11.32 15.22 1.65
C PRO A 90 -10.71 13.97 2.30
N ALA A 91 -9.43 13.73 2.01
CA ALA A 91 -8.73 12.51 2.41
C ALA A 91 -8.67 12.33 3.94
N GLU A 92 -8.65 13.45 4.66
CA GLU A 92 -8.61 13.53 6.12
C GLU A 92 -9.90 13.03 6.78
N GLU A 93 -11.04 13.16 6.10
CA GLU A 93 -12.35 12.77 6.62
C GLU A 93 -12.73 11.34 6.21
N LEU A 94 -12.12 10.82 5.14
CA LEU A 94 -12.42 9.49 4.63
C LEU A 94 -12.05 8.37 5.62
N THR A 95 -12.94 7.39 5.73
CA THR A 95 -12.65 6.08 6.30
C THR A 95 -12.13 5.11 5.23
N ARG A 96 -11.50 4.01 5.68
CA ARG A 96 -11.03 2.95 4.76
C ARG A 96 -12.17 2.36 3.94
N LYS A 97 -13.37 2.24 4.53
CA LYS A 97 -14.55 1.67 3.85
C LYS A 97 -15.08 2.60 2.76
N GLU A 98 -15.16 3.90 3.04
CA GLU A 98 -15.67 4.90 2.09
C GLU A 98 -14.74 5.09 0.90
N ALA A 99 -13.42 5.02 1.12
CA ALA A 99 -12.46 5.24 0.05
C ALA A 99 -12.41 4.11 -0.99
N ILE A 100 -12.95 2.93 -0.66
CA ILE A 100 -13.03 1.80 -1.59
C ILE A 100 -13.97 2.18 -2.74
N GLY A 101 -13.43 2.22 -3.95
CA GLY A 101 -14.23 2.37 -5.16
C GLY A 101 -14.48 3.80 -5.62
N LEU A 102 -14.17 4.84 -4.81
CA LEU A 102 -14.42 6.24 -5.19
C LEU A 102 -13.82 6.62 -6.55
N LEU A 103 -12.61 6.13 -6.84
CA LEU A 103 -11.91 6.36 -8.10
C LEU A 103 -11.82 5.13 -9.00
N ARG A 104 -12.57 4.06 -8.71
CA ARG A 104 -12.52 2.82 -9.50
C ARG A 104 -12.94 3.09 -10.95
N GLY A 105 -12.17 2.59 -11.90
CA GLY A 105 -12.40 2.77 -13.34
C GLY A 105 -12.06 4.18 -13.86
N ARG A 106 -11.52 5.07 -13.02
CA ARG A 106 -11.06 6.40 -13.42
C ARG A 106 -9.55 6.42 -13.56
N SER A 107 -9.03 7.30 -14.41
CA SER A 107 -7.57 7.48 -14.57
C SER A 107 -6.87 7.87 -13.27
N GLU A 108 -7.57 8.62 -12.41
CA GLU A 108 -7.12 9.09 -11.11
C GLU A 108 -7.12 7.96 -10.05
N GLY A 109 -7.80 6.84 -10.32
CA GLY A 109 -7.78 5.64 -9.49
C GLY A 109 -6.51 4.81 -9.67
N ILE A 110 -5.73 5.07 -10.71
CA ILE A 110 -4.47 4.37 -10.99
C ILE A 110 -3.45 4.69 -9.89
N CYS A 111 -2.77 3.65 -9.43
CA CYS A 111 -1.71 3.70 -8.44
C CYS A 111 -0.66 4.74 -8.84
N PRO A 112 -0.27 5.67 -7.94
CA PRO A 112 0.78 6.64 -8.24
C PRO A 112 2.12 6.03 -8.67
N PHE A 113 2.37 4.78 -8.27
CA PHE A 113 3.60 4.05 -8.56
C PHE A 113 3.53 3.17 -9.82
N LEU A 114 2.40 3.14 -10.52
CA LEU A 114 2.28 2.39 -11.78
C LEU A 114 2.75 3.26 -12.94
N ILE A 115 3.92 2.96 -13.50
CA ILE A 115 4.49 3.68 -14.65
C ILE A 115 4.90 2.64 -15.69
N GLY A 116 4.42 2.79 -16.92
CA GLY A 116 4.72 1.83 -17.99
C GLY A 116 4.22 0.41 -17.71
N GLY A 117 3.16 0.27 -16.91
CA GLY A 117 2.60 -1.04 -16.54
C GLY A 117 3.34 -1.77 -15.42
N VAL A 118 4.39 -1.17 -14.86
CA VAL A 118 5.18 -1.75 -13.76
C VAL A 118 5.17 -0.87 -12.52
N CYS A 119 5.25 -1.50 -11.35
CA CYS A 119 5.36 -0.78 -10.08
C CYS A 119 6.80 -0.28 -9.92
N THR A 120 7.00 1.04 -9.90
CA THR A 120 8.33 1.65 -9.79
C THR A 120 8.95 1.51 -8.39
N CYS A 121 8.17 1.09 -7.39
CA CYS A 121 8.63 0.88 -6.02
C CYS A 121 8.31 -0.54 -5.53
N TYR A 122 8.38 -1.54 -6.40
CA TYR A 122 7.95 -2.91 -6.11
C TYR A 122 8.53 -3.46 -4.79
N GLU A 123 9.84 -3.27 -4.57
CA GLU A 123 10.53 -3.70 -3.34
C GLU A 123 10.10 -2.94 -2.08
N HIS A 124 9.48 -1.77 -2.21
CA HIS A 124 9.03 -0.94 -1.08
C HIS A 124 7.49 -0.90 -0.98
N ARG A 125 6.79 -1.81 -1.65
CA ARG A 125 5.32 -1.83 -1.70
C ARG A 125 4.69 -2.01 -0.30
N PRO A 126 3.51 -1.41 -0.04
CA PRO A 126 2.77 -1.55 1.22
C PRO A 126 2.31 -2.99 1.49
N ILE A 127 1.91 -3.28 2.74
CA ILE A 127 1.47 -4.62 3.19
C ILE A 127 0.35 -5.14 2.31
N ILE A 128 -0.69 -4.33 2.07
CA ILE A 128 -1.82 -4.73 1.20
C ILE A 128 -1.36 -5.12 -0.20
N CYS A 129 -0.36 -4.45 -0.76
CA CYS A 129 0.18 -4.77 -2.09
C CYS A 129 1.09 -6.01 -2.09
N ARG A 130 1.62 -6.42 -0.94
CA ARG A 130 2.40 -7.68 -0.78
C ARG A 130 1.47 -8.87 -0.61
N SER A 131 0.47 -8.72 0.25
CA SER A 131 -0.46 -9.77 0.60
C SER A 131 -1.47 -10.03 -0.52
N TRP A 132 -1.94 -8.97 -1.19
CA TRP A 132 -2.92 -9.10 -2.24
C TRP A 132 -2.39 -9.93 -3.42
N GLY A 133 -3.14 -10.96 -3.76
CA GLY A 133 -2.75 -11.94 -4.76
C GLY A 133 -2.67 -13.35 -4.17
N TYR A 134 -2.44 -13.48 -2.86
CA TYR A 134 -2.53 -14.73 -2.10
C TYR A 134 -3.82 -14.79 -1.28
N PRO A 135 -4.22 -15.97 -0.77
CA PRO A 135 -5.24 -16.05 0.28
C PRO A 135 -4.81 -15.21 1.49
N MET A 136 -5.64 -14.24 1.87
CA MET A 136 -5.36 -13.34 3.00
C MET A 136 -6.58 -13.23 3.93
N ASN A 137 -6.34 -13.37 5.22
CA ASN A 137 -7.34 -13.23 6.27
C ASN A 137 -7.40 -11.78 6.74
N THR A 138 -8.56 -11.14 6.57
CA THR A 138 -8.84 -9.75 6.98
C THR A 138 -9.37 -9.63 8.40
N GLY A 139 -9.40 -10.73 9.16
CA GLY A 139 -10.03 -10.85 10.48
C GLY A 139 -11.48 -11.29 10.39
N ASP A 140 -12.20 -10.82 9.36
CA ASP A 140 -13.61 -11.14 9.13
C ASP A 140 -13.78 -12.27 8.10
N GLU A 141 -12.93 -12.28 7.07
CA GLU A 141 -13.02 -13.21 5.95
C GLU A 141 -11.64 -13.51 5.34
N VAL A 142 -11.57 -14.60 4.58
CA VAL A 142 -10.42 -14.90 3.72
C VAL A 142 -10.76 -14.41 2.31
N VAL A 143 -9.99 -13.45 1.81
CA VAL A 143 -10.12 -12.91 0.45
C VAL A 143 -8.91 -13.31 -0.40
N LEU A 144 -9.10 -13.36 -1.72
CA LEU A 144 -8.04 -13.66 -2.67
C LEU A 144 -8.30 -13.03 -4.04
N CYS A 145 -7.29 -13.08 -4.92
CA CYS A 145 -7.45 -12.71 -6.31
C CYS A 145 -7.95 -13.90 -7.14
N GLU A 146 -9.20 -13.84 -7.61
CA GLU A 146 -9.84 -14.91 -8.40
C GLU A 146 -9.17 -15.18 -9.76
N LYS A 147 -8.27 -14.29 -10.21
CA LYS A 147 -7.44 -14.53 -11.40
C LYS A 147 -6.25 -15.44 -11.14
N ILE A 148 -5.82 -15.50 -9.88
CA ILE A 148 -4.61 -16.20 -9.46
C ILE A 148 -4.98 -17.53 -8.79
N PHE A 149 -6.11 -17.57 -8.08
CA PHE A 149 -6.57 -18.71 -7.29
C PHE A 149 -8.06 -18.97 -7.53
N SER A 150 -8.45 -20.24 -7.62
CA SER A 150 -9.87 -20.63 -7.56
C SER A 150 -10.31 -20.81 -6.10
N LYS A 151 -11.59 -20.57 -5.79
CA LYS A 151 -12.13 -20.70 -4.42
C LYS A 151 -12.05 -22.13 -3.87
N GLU A 152 -11.91 -23.11 -4.74
CA GLU A 152 -11.85 -24.55 -4.44
C GLU A 152 -10.45 -24.98 -3.94
N GLU A 153 -9.42 -24.15 -4.15
CA GLU A 153 -8.02 -24.45 -3.79
C GLU A 153 -7.59 -23.89 -2.41
N ILE A 154 -8.52 -23.33 -1.64
CA ILE A 154 -8.19 -22.61 -0.40
C ILE A 154 -8.21 -23.57 0.80
N ASP A 155 -7.03 -23.94 1.29
CA ASP A 155 -6.88 -24.29 2.70
C ASP A 155 -6.89 -22.99 3.52
N ARG A 156 -7.93 -22.77 4.35
CA ARG A 156 -8.03 -21.58 5.20
C ARG A 156 -6.85 -21.44 6.16
N ALA A 157 -6.22 -22.56 6.53
CA ALA A 157 -5.04 -22.57 7.39
C ALA A 157 -3.82 -21.90 6.72
N ASP A 158 -3.82 -21.74 5.39
CA ASP A 158 -2.71 -21.19 4.62
C ASP A 158 -2.93 -19.76 4.11
N SER A 159 -3.65 -18.95 4.87
CA SER A 159 -3.80 -17.54 4.59
C SER A 159 -2.68 -16.69 5.20
N ILE A 160 -2.41 -15.54 4.58
CA ILE A 160 -1.64 -14.45 5.20
C ILE A 160 -2.55 -13.78 6.24
N ASP A 161 -2.12 -13.68 7.49
CA ASP A 161 -2.83 -12.90 8.51
C ASP A 161 -2.65 -11.40 8.27
N TYR A 162 -3.38 -10.86 7.30
CA TYR A 162 -3.31 -9.45 6.95
C TYR A 162 -3.69 -8.55 8.12
N SER A 163 -4.63 -8.98 8.97
CA SER A 163 -5.03 -8.23 10.17
C SER A 163 -3.88 -8.03 11.14
N TYR A 164 -3.06 -9.07 11.36
CA TYR A 164 -1.84 -8.96 12.15
C TYR A 164 -0.86 -7.95 11.55
N TYR A 165 -0.46 -8.13 10.29
CA TYR A 165 0.53 -7.24 9.65
C TYR A 165 0.05 -5.78 9.60
N TRP A 166 -1.22 -5.57 9.25
CA TRP A 166 -1.84 -4.24 9.25
C TRP A 166 -1.86 -3.64 10.65
N GLY A 167 -2.24 -4.41 11.67
CA GLY A 167 -2.24 -3.98 13.07
C GLY A 167 -0.86 -3.55 13.56
N GLU A 168 0.17 -4.31 13.22
CA GLU A 168 1.56 -3.96 13.55
C GLU A 168 2.04 -2.69 12.84
N ALA A 169 1.72 -2.51 11.56
CA ALA A 169 2.04 -1.27 10.84
C ALA A 169 1.34 -0.05 11.46
N GLN A 170 0.09 -0.19 11.91
CA GLN A 170 -0.62 0.86 12.65
C GLN A 170 0.02 1.13 14.02
N ARG A 171 0.42 0.08 14.76
CA ARG A 171 1.15 0.22 16.03
C ARG A 171 2.46 0.98 15.84
N LEU A 172 3.25 0.63 14.84
CA LEU A 172 4.51 1.31 14.50
C LEU A 172 4.27 2.77 14.07
N SER A 173 3.20 3.03 13.33
CA SER A 173 2.81 4.40 12.94
C SER A 173 2.44 5.28 14.14
N ARG A 174 1.76 4.71 15.15
CA ARG A 174 1.47 5.43 16.41
C ARG A 174 2.73 5.83 17.17
N LEU A 175 3.77 4.99 17.13
CA LEU A 175 5.07 5.32 17.74
C LEU A 175 5.78 6.48 17.03
N LEU A 176 5.40 6.78 15.79
CA LEU A 176 5.83 7.95 15.02
C LEU A 176 4.92 9.17 15.20
N GLY A 177 3.87 9.06 16.03
CA GLY A 177 2.89 10.13 16.26
C GLY A 177 1.77 10.20 15.23
N PHE A 178 1.48 9.12 14.51
CA PHE A 178 0.35 9.05 13.58
C PHE A 178 -0.74 8.14 14.13
N GLU A 179 -1.88 8.73 14.51
CA GLU A 179 -3.00 8.00 15.12
C GLU A 179 -3.90 7.27 14.10
N ARG A 180 -3.78 7.60 12.81
CA ARG A 180 -4.59 6.97 11.76
C ARG A 180 -3.87 6.90 10.40
N SER A 181 -4.32 5.96 9.58
CA SER A 181 -4.01 5.87 8.15
C SER A 181 -4.94 6.72 7.28
N TYR A 182 -4.49 6.99 6.05
CA TYR A 182 -5.21 7.77 5.05
C TYR A 182 -5.04 7.15 3.66
N PRO A 183 -5.80 7.59 2.63
CA PRO A 183 -5.60 7.18 1.25
C PRO A 183 -4.15 7.35 0.78
N MET A 184 -3.65 6.39 0.00
CA MET A 184 -2.28 6.35 -0.52
C MET A 184 -1.92 7.63 -1.29
N CYS A 185 -2.81 8.11 -2.17
CA CYS A 185 -2.59 9.35 -2.90
C CYS A 185 -2.29 10.55 -1.98
N TYR A 186 -2.96 10.63 -0.83
CA TYR A 186 -2.72 11.67 0.16
C TYR A 186 -1.41 11.44 0.93
N MET A 187 -1.17 10.21 1.38
CA MET A 187 0.02 9.86 2.15
C MET A 187 1.32 10.04 1.36
N VAL A 188 1.30 9.75 0.05
CA VAL A 188 2.44 10.01 -0.85
C VAL A 188 2.79 11.49 -0.87
N LEU A 189 1.80 12.39 -0.96
CA LEU A 189 2.05 13.83 -0.93
C LEU A 189 2.54 14.31 0.44
N LYS A 190 2.00 13.75 1.53
CA LYS A 190 2.36 14.17 2.88
C LYS A 190 3.75 13.69 3.32
N LEU A 191 4.10 12.43 3.03
CA LEU A 191 5.28 11.78 3.61
C LEU A 191 6.39 11.47 2.61
N CYS A 192 6.06 11.31 1.32
CA CYS A 192 7.09 11.10 0.29
C CYS A 192 7.54 12.41 -0.37
N TYR A 193 6.62 13.35 -0.62
CA TYR A 193 6.94 14.61 -1.31
C TYR A 193 7.50 15.69 -0.38
N LEU A 194 6.91 15.89 0.81
CA LEU A 194 7.33 16.96 1.72
C LEU A 194 8.64 16.61 2.46
N PRO A 195 9.48 17.62 2.75
CA PRO A 195 10.61 17.44 3.68
C PRO A 195 10.10 16.97 5.05
N LEU A 196 10.75 15.97 5.66
CA LEU A 196 10.29 15.33 6.92
C LEU A 196 10.04 16.32 8.06
N ARG A 197 10.82 17.41 8.15
CA ARG A 197 10.64 18.48 9.15
C ARG A 197 9.27 19.19 9.06
N ARG A 198 8.60 19.16 7.90
CA ARG A 198 7.25 19.70 7.69
C ARG A 198 6.16 18.63 7.84
N ALA A 199 6.46 17.38 7.52
CA ALA A 199 5.52 16.26 7.64
C ALA A 199 5.10 15.98 9.09
N VAL A 200 6.08 15.92 10.03
CA VAL A 200 5.84 15.62 11.45
C VAL A 200 5.10 16.77 12.19
N LYS A 201 5.16 18.00 11.66
CA LYS A 201 4.40 19.13 12.22
C LYS A 201 2.93 19.15 11.82
N LEU A 202 2.55 18.43 10.77
CA LEU A 202 1.18 18.35 10.24
C LEU A 202 0.41 17.13 10.76
N SER A 203 1.07 16.25 11.52
CA SER A 203 0.49 15.05 12.14
C SER A 203 0.19 15.23 13.63
N ARG A 204 0.51 16.40 14.20
CA ARG A 204 0.07 16.87 15.52
C ARG A 204 -1.09 17.84 15.32
#